data_AF-A0AAI8ZA47-F1
#
_entry.id   AF-A0AAI8ZA47-F1
#
_cell.length_a   1.000
_cell.length_b   1.000
_cell.length_c   1.000
_cell.angle_alpha   90.00
_cell.angle_beta   90.00
_cell.angle_gamma   90.00
#
_symmetry.space_group_name_H-M   'P 1'
#
loop_
_entity.id
_entity.type
_entity.pdbx_description
1 polymer ?
#
loop_
_entity_poly.entity_id
_entity_poly.type
_entity_poly.pdbx_seq_one_letter_code
_entity_poly.pdbx_strand_id
1 'polypeptide(L)'
;LLKVWINTTLGETWVDKGEVPDWKQLFNRREFFPVGTVPKGEVVLTAGVDVQKDRLEVEVVAWGKSRESWSIDYRVFEGDTGGREVWGKLSELLNHHFIGENGLEYMISMMAVDAGYATQEVYNWVRGHQGSGRVMAVKGVNKALVPLSSPSRVDITVGGQKLKRGIKLWPVGVSILKSELFQLLNVLKDGEEAPAGYCHFPEYAPEYFKQLTAEQLVSKVVKGYTKQEWQKVRERNEVLDCRIYARAASIALGIDRWPESKWNSLSGKMESKKPKKVIQSKWLGNQNVQ
;
A
#
# COMPACT_ATOMS: atom_id res chain seq x y z
N LEU A 1 -13.86 12.22 -33.19
CA LEU A 1 -13.69 12.00 -34.64
C LEU A 1 -12.39 11.27 -34.98
N LEU A 2 -11.22 11.58 -34.38
CA LEU A 2 -9.99 10.79 -34.57
C LEU A 2 -10.07 9.32 -34.07
N LYS A 3 -10.80 9.09 -32.97
CA LYS A 3 -10.95 7.77 -32.30
C LYS A 3 -11.64 6.70 -33.16
N VAL A 4 -12.53 7.09 -34.07
CA VAL A 4 -13.30 6.15 -34.92
C VAL A 4 -12.55 5.83 -36.21
N TRP A 5 -11.77 6.77 -36.76
CA TRP A 5 -11.05 6.56 -38.02
C TRP A 5 -9.85 5.62 -37.86
N ILE A 6 -9.07 5.75 -36.78
CA ILE A 6 -7.90 4.88 -36.55
C ILE A 6 -8.32 3.44 -36.19
N ASN A 7 -9.34 3.28 -35.36
CA ASN A 7 -9.82 1.97 -34.90
C ASN A 7 -10.45 1.11 -36.01
N THR A 8 -11.02 1.74 -37.05
CA THR A 8 -11.78 1.01 -38.08
C THR A 8 -10.96 0.71 -39.34
N THR A 9 -9.89 1.47 -39.61
CA THR A 9 -9.14 1.36 -40.88
C THR A 9 -7.74 0.77 -40.72
N LEU A 10 -7.09 0.85 -39.54
CA LEU A 10 -5.69 0.46 -39.36
C LEU A 10 -5.46 -0.73 -38.40
N GLY A 11 -6.48 -1.16 -37.64
CA GLY A 11 -6.31 -2.24 -36.65
C GLY A 11 -5.30 -1.89 -35.53
N GLU A 12 -5.06 -0.60 -35.29
CA GLU A 12 -4.04 -0.11 -34.38
C GLU A 12 -4.56 0.04 -32.94
N THR A 13 -3.66 -0.13 -31.98
CA THR A 13 -3.91 -0.01 -30.54
C THR A 13 -4.14 1.43 -30.14
N TRP A 14 -5.26 1.76 -29.48
CA TRP A 14 -5.53 3.11 -28.99
C TRP A 14 -5.09 3.26 -27.53
N VAL A 15 -4.20 4.22 -27.26
CA VAL A 15 -3.83 4.61 -25.90
C VAL A 15 -4.91 5.56 -25.37
N ASP A 16 -5.55 5.20 -24.26
CA ASP A 16 -6.47 6.11 -23.56
C ASP A 16 -5.64 7.16 -22.81
N LYS A 17 -5.11 8.14 -23.57
CA LYS A 17 -4.18 9.22 -23.14
C LYS A 17 -4.70 10.15 -22.02
N GLY A 18 -5.87 9.88 -21.44
CA GLY A 18 -6.49 10.71 -20.40
C GLY A 18 -6.45 10.11 -18.99
N GLU A 19 -6.04 8.86 -18.81
CA GLU A 19 -6.08 8.22 -17.48
C GLU A 19 -4.75 8.26 -16.73
N VAL A 20 -3.61 8.34 -17.43
CA VAL A 20 -2.29 8.34 -16.78
C VAL A 20 -1.83 9.77 -16.47
N PRO A 21 -1.50 10.09 -15.21
CA PRO A 21 -0.93 11.40 -14.86
C PRO A 21 0.41 11.65 -15.55
N ASP A 22 0.68 12.90 -15.94
CA ASP A 22 2.01 13.29 -16.41
C ASP A 22 2.99 13.31 -15.22
N TRP A 23 4.03 12.48 -15.28
CA TRP A 23 5.07 12.42 -14.26
C TRP A 23 5.71 13.78 -13.97
N LYS A 24 5.78 14.69 -14.96
CA LYS A 24 6.32 16.05 -14.75
C LYS A 24 5.41 16.89 -13.86
N GLN A 25 4.09 16.73 -13.99
CA GLN A 25 3.14 17.43 -13.12
C GLN A 25 3.20 16.90 -11.69
N LEU A 26 3.40 15.59 -11.51
CA LEU A 26 3.66 15.00 -10.20
C LEU A 26 5.01 15.46 -9.62
N PHE A 27 6.03 15.53 -10.45
CA PHE A 27 7.36 16.02 -10.08
C PHE A 27 7.30 17.49 -9.61
N ASN A 28 6.55 18.34 -10.31
CA ASN A 28 6.48 19.76 -9.98
C ASN A 28 5.58 20.08 -8.76
N ARG A 29 4.66 19.17 -8.39
CA ARG A 29 3.76 19.39 -7.24
C ARG A 29 4.29 18.87 -5.90
N ARG A 30 5.50 18.32 -5.89
CA ARG A 30 6.12 17.79 -4.68
C ARG A 30 6.15 18.83 -3.57
N GLU A 31 6.18 18.33 -2.35
CA GLU A 31 6.16 19.13 -1.14
C GLU A 31 7.48 19.01 -0.37
N PHE A 32 7.80 20.06 0.37
CA PHE A 32 8.95 20.08 1.24
C PHE A 32 8.60 19.41 2.57
N PHE A 33 8.92 18.13 2.70
CA PHE A 33 9.00 17.43 3.99
C PHE A 33 10.12 16.38 3.96
N PRO A 34 10.82 16.13 5.07
CA PRO A 34 11.93 15.19 5.07
C PRO A 34 11.45 13.75 4.89
N VAL A 35 12.15 13.00 4.03
CA VAL A 35 11.94 11.56 3.88
C VAL A 35 12.10 10.87 5.25
N GLY A 36 11.17 9.97 5.57
CA GLY A 36 11.09 9.30 6.87
C GLY A 36 10.29 10.05 7.94
N THR A 37 9.78 11.26 7.65
CA THR A 37 8.95 12.03 8.59
C THR A 37 7.47 11.76 8.34
N VAL A 38 6.74 11.37 9.38
CA VAL A 38 5.29 11.17 9.30
C VAL A 38 4.57 12.51 9.48
N PRO A 39 3.60 12.88 8.63
CA PRO A 39 2.87 14.13 8.76
C PRO A 39 2.12 14.20 10.10
N LYS A 40 1.90 15.40 10.62
CA LYS A 40 0.99 15.55 11.76
C LYS A 40 -0.41 15.03 11.39
N GLY A 41 -1.02 14.25 12.27
CA GLY A 41 -2.43 13.89 12.14
C GLY A 41 -2.75 12.43 12.43
N GLU A 42 -3.97 12.08 12.07
CA GLU A 42 -4.56 10.75 12.29
C GLU A 42 -4.21 9.84 11.11
N VAL A 43 -2.97 9.38 11.09
CA VAL A 43 -2.46 8.52 10.01
C VAL A 43 -2.05 7.14 10.49
N VAL A 44 -2.10 6.18 9.58
CA VAL A 44 -1.58 4.82 9.77
C VAL A 44 -0.56 4.48 8.69
N LEU A 45 0.54 3.83 9.07
CA LEU A 45 1.58 3.42 8.13
C LEU A 45 1.33 2.03 7.58
N THR A 46 1.50 1.89 6.28
CA THR A 46 1.60 0.59 5.59
C THR A 46 2.83 0.58 4.70
N ALA A 47 3.26 -0.61 4.30
CA ALA A 47 4.31 -0.74 3.30
C ALA A 47 3.95 -1.73 2.21
N GLY A 48 4.46 -1.48 1.00
CA GLY A 48 4.43 -2.39 -0.13
C GLY A 48 5.85 -2.72 -0.54
N VAL A 49 6.12 -4.02 -0.74
CA VAL A 49 7.44 -4.54 -1.10
C VAL A 49 7.33 -5.26 -2.42
N ASP A 50 8.12 -4.81 -3.40
CA ASP A 50 8.36 -5.52 -4.64
C ASP A 50 9.69 -6.28 -4.58
N VAL A 51 9.66 -7.54 -4.99
CA VAL A 51 10.77 -8.48 -4.85
C VAL A 51 11.37 -8.72 -6.22
N GLN A 52 12.64 -8.35 -6.39
CA GLN A 52 13.37 -8.53 -7.63
C GLN A 52 14.50 -9.55 -7.44
N LYS A 53 15.20 -9.89 -8.52
CA LYS A 53 16.31 -10.85 -8.45
C LYS A 53 17.45 -10.39 -7.54
N ASP A 54 17.75 -9.11 -7.59
CA ASP A 54 18.98 -8.50 -7.04
C ASP A 54 18.70 -7.43 -5.99
N ARG A 55 17.44 -7.23 -5.60
CA ARG A 55 17.04 -6.23 -4.60
C ARG A 55 15.61 -6.43 -4.09
N LEU A 56 15.30 -5.76 -2.99
CA LEU A 56 13.93 -5.48 -2.54
C LEU A 56 13.68 -3.98 -2.69
N GLU A 57 12.59 -3.59 -3.34
CA GLU A 57 12.12 -2.21 -3.38
C GLU A 57 10.93 -2.07 -2.43
N VAL A 58 10.93 -1.04 -1.58
CA VAL A 58 9.92 -0.85 -0.54
C VAL A 58 9.44 0.58 -0.52
N GLU A 59 8.13 0.76 -0.52
CA GLU A 59 7.52 2.05 -0.21
C GLU A 59 6.75 1.98 1.12
N VAL A 60 7.01 2.95 1.99
CA VAL A 60 6.22 3.21 3.21
C VAL A 60 5.27 4.36 2.94
N VAL A 61 3.98 4.14 3.19
CA VAL A 61 2.91 5.11 2.93
C VAL A 61 2.12 5.35 4.19
N ALA A 62 1.96 6.62 4.56
CA ALA A 62 0.99 7.04 5.56
C ALA A 62 -0.36 7.28 4.89
N TRP A 63 -1.42 6.77 5.51
CA TRP A 63 -2.80 6.96 5.05
C TRP A 63 -3.60 7.70 6.10
N GLY A 64 -4.22 8.80 5.69
CA GLY A 64 -5.19 9.56 6.46
C GLY A 64 -6.63 9.19 6.11
N LYS A 65 -7.57 9.97 6.64
CA LYS A 65 -8.99 9.89 6.29
C LYS A 65 -9.18 10.12 4.79
N SER A 66 -10.25 9.56 4.24
CA SER A 66 -10.66 9.79 2.84
C SER A 66 -9.56 9.49 1.80
N ARG A 67 -8.63 8.57 2.12
CA ARG A 67 -7.52 8.13 1.26
C ARG A 67 -6.50 9.21 0.90
N GLU A 68 -6.46 10.30 1.64
CA GLU A 68 -5.29 11.19 1.62
C GLU A 68 -4.05 10.38 2.02
N SER A 69 -2.94 10.56 1.32
CA SER A 69 -1.76 9.69 1.48
C SER A 69 -0.44 10.43 1.31
N TRP A 70 0.58 9.99 2.04
CA TRP A 70 1.94 10.54 1.97
C TRP A 70 2.92 9.42 1.69
N SER A 71 3.76 9.56 0.65
CA SER A 71 4.97 8.73 0.54
C SER A 71 5.93 9.14 1.65
N ILE A 72 6.15 8.26 2.63
CA ILE A 72 7.01 8.55 3.77
C ILE A 72 8.46 8.21 3.44
N ASP A 73 8.67 7.05 2.83
CA ASP A 73 10.01 6.56 2.50
C ASP A 73 9.95 5.59 1.32
N TYR A 74 10.97 5.64 0.47
CA TYR A 74 11.20 4.69 -0.60
C TYR A 74 12.63 4.17 -0.51
N ARG A 75 12.78 2.87 -0.30
CA ARG A 75 14.08 2.23 -0.11
C ARG A 75 14.32 1.13 -1.12
N VAL A 76 15.56 1.02 -1.55
CA VAL A 76 16.06 -0.12 -2.32
C VAL A 76 17.11 -0.83 -1.47
N PHE A 77 16.82 -2.08 -1.11
CA PHE A 77 17.77 -2.97 -0.45
C PHE A 77 18.44 -3.84 -1.49
N GLU A 78 19.59 -3.39 -2.00
CA GLU A 78 20.41 -4.14 -2.94
C GLU A 78 20.95 -5.43 -2.29
N GLY A 79 20.90 -6.53 -3.04
CA GLY A 79 21.40 -7.85 -2.66
C GLY A 79 20.56 -9.01 -3.21
N ASP A 80 21.18 -10.19 -3.33
CA ASP A 80 20.51 -11.41 -3.79
C ASP A 80 19.32 -11.76 -2.87
N THR A 81 18.12 -11.86 -3.44
CA THR A 81 16.90 -12.20 -2.69
C THR A 81 16.83 -13.67 -2.29
N GLY A 82 17.72 -14.52 -2.80
CA GLY A 82 17.98 -15.86 -2.25
C GLY A 82 18.80 -15.85 -0.95
N GLY A 83 19.53 -14.75 -0.69
CA GLY A 83 20.35 -14.56 0.51
C GLY A 83 19.58 -13.95 1.68
N ARG A 84 20.12 -14.04 2.90
CA ARG A 84 19.46 -13.55 4.12
C ARG A 84 19.58 -12.04 4.37
N GLU A 85 20.51 -11.37 3.72
CA GLU A 85 20.88 -9.98 4.02
C GLU A 85 19.73 -8.99 3.78
N VAL A 86 19.14 -9.01 2.57
CA VAL A 86 18.06 -8.09 2.20
C VAL A 86 16.80 -8.30 3.05
N TRP A 87 16.52 -9.56 3.42
CA TRP A 87 15.41 -9.90 4.32
C TRP A 87 15.65 -9.42 5.75
N GLY A 88 16.91 -9.40 6.21
CA GLY A 88 17.29 -8.79 7.50
C GLY A 88 17.03 -7.29 7.51
N LYS A 89 17.46 -6.57 6.45
CA LYS A 89 17.17 -5.13 6.28
C LYS A 89 15.66 -4.85 6.21
N LEU A 90 14.88 -5.73 5.57
CA LEU A 90 13.43 -5.62 5.55
C LEU A 90 12.82 -5.82 6.94
N SER A 91 13.32 -6.77 7.73
CA SER A 91 12.91 -6.96 9.13
C SER A 91 13.25 -5.76 10.01
N GLU A 92 14.40 -5.11 9.80
CA GLU A 92 14.75 -3.87 10.48
C GLU A 92 13.77 -2.75 10.14
N LEU A 93 13.45 -2.57 8.85
CA LEU A 93 12.46 -1.59 8.40
C LEU A 93 11.06 -1.86 8.99
N LEU A 94 10.61 -3.11 9.04
CA LEU A 94 9.34 -3.50 9.65
C LEU A 94 9.26 -3.10 11.13
N ASN A 95 10.39 -3.09 11.84
CA ASN A 95 10.48 -2.75 13.25
C ASN A 95 10.98 -1.33 13.52
N HIS A 96 11.17 -0.53 12.47
CA HIS A 96 11.59 0.85 12.59
C HIS A 96 10.47 1.73 13.16
N HIS A 97 10.85 2.64 14.05
CA HIS A 97 9.96 3.66 14.62
C HIS A 97 10.21 4.96 13.85
N PHE A 98 9.25 5.35 13.01
CA PHE A 98 9.25 6.63 12.31
C PHE A 98 8.80 7.73 13.26
N ILE A 99 9.43 8.89 13.18
CA ILE A 99 9.08 10.04 14.01
C ILE A 99 8.15 10.95 13.20
N GLY A 100 7.00 11.30 13.77
CA GLY A 100 6.09 12.26 13.18
C GLY A 100 6.46 13.71 13.51
N GLU A 101 5.92 14.66 12.74
CA GLU A 101 6.04 16.10 13.01
C GLU A 101 5.50 16.50 14.41
N ASN A 102 4.63 15.68 14.99
CA ASN A 102 4.09 15.81 16.34
C ASN A 102 4.97 15.17 17.43
N GLY A 103 6.12 14.61 17.07
CA GLY A 103 7.03 13.90 17.97
C GLY A 103 6.56 12.50 18.41
N LEU A 104 5.48 11.98 17.84
CA LEU A 104 5.00 10.62 18.12
C LEU A 104 5.77 9.59 17.28
N GLU A 105 5.90 8.38 17.82
CA GLU A 105 6.46 7.24 17.12
C GLU A 105 5.38 6.47 16.35
N TYR A 106 5.69 6.13 15.10
CA TYR A 106 4.84 5.37 14.21
C TYR A 106 5.58 4.13 13.72
N MET A 107 4.88 3.00 13.68
CA MET A 107 5.40 1.76 13.08
C MET A 107 4.53 1.36 11.88
N ILE A 108 5.14 0.62 10.95
CA ILE A 108 4.41 -0.04 9.87
C ILE A 108 3.39 -1.01 10.49
N SER A 109 2.10 -0.73 10.26
CA SER A 109 0.98 -1.50 10.79
C SER A 109 0.65 -2.72 9.93
N MET A 110 0.95 -2.66 8.63
CA MET A 110 0.84 -3.79 7.71
C MET A 110 1.81 -3.62 6.54
N MET A 111 2.56 -4.68 6.21
CA MET A 111 3.47 -4.75 5.08
C MET A 111 3.04 -5.86 4.12
N ALA A 112 2.74 -5.50 2.88
CA ALA A 112 2.45 -6.44 1.80
C ALA A 112 3.73 -6.75 1.01
N VAL A 113 4.10 -8.03 0.93
CA VAL A 113 5.30 -8.49 0.23
C VAL A 113 4.90 -9.34 -0.97
N ASP A 114 5.30 -8.92 -2.18
CA ASP A 114 4.96 -9.66 -3.40
C ASP A 114 5.66 -11.02 -3.44
N ALA A 115 4.87 -12.06 -3.70
CA ALA A 115 5.34 -13.43 -3.88
C ALA A 115 5.47 -13.80 -5.36
N GLY A 116 5.45 -12.82 -6.27
CA GLY A 116 5.66 -12.98 -7.71
C GLY A 116 7.07 -13.46 -8.10
N TYR A 117 8.07 -13.13 -7.27
CA TYR A 117 9.46 -13.59 -7.38
C TYR A 117 9.95 -14.13 -6.02
N ALA A 118 11.00 -14.96 -6.00
CA ALA A 118 11.59 -15.56 -4.78
C ALA A 118 10.50 -16.07 -3.80
N THR A 119 9.49 -16.76 -4.34
CA THR A 119 8.25 -17.07 -3.63
C THR A 119 8.50 -17.83 -2.31
N GLN A 120 9.48 -18.72 -2.29
CA GLN A 120 9.78 -19.53 -1.09
C GLN A 120 10.43 -18.69 0.01
N GLU A 121 11.27 -17.72 -0.36
CA GLU A 121 11.97 -16.78 0.51
C GLU A 121 10.97 -15.80 1.13
N VAL A 122 10.08 -15.23 0.30
CA VAL A 122 8.94 -14.41 0.75
C VAL A 122 8.10 -15.18 1.76
N TYR A 123 7.74 -16.42 1.45
CA TYR A 123 6.97 -17.27 2.34
C TYR A 123 7.68 -17.52 3.67
N ASN A 124 8.96 -17.89 3.63
CA ASN A 124 9.74 -18.12 4.84
C ASN A 124 9.82 -16.85 5.71
N TRP A 125 10.07 -15.69 5.10
CA TRP A 125 10.15 -14.42 5.80
C TRP A 125 8.80 -14.01 6.41
N VAL A 126 7.72 -14.04 5.63
CA VAL A 126 6.37 -13.71 6.12
C VAL A 126 5.98 -14.62 7.27
N ARG A 127 6.23 -15.92 7.17
CA ARG A 127 5.95 -16.87 8.26
C ARG A 127 6.74 -16.56 9.52
N GLY A 128 8.03 -16.21 9.39
CA GLY A 128 8.87 -15.80 10.52
C GLY A 128 8.32 -14.58 11.28
N HIS A 129 7.53 -13.75 10.60
CA HIS A 129 6.95 -12.51 11.16
C HIS A 129 5.44 -12.58 11.38
N GLN A 130 4.77 -13.72 11.11
CA GLN A 130 3.31 -13.87 11.25
C GLN A 130 2.82 -13.59 12.68
N GLY A 131 3.63 -13.87 13.71
CA GLY A 131 3.30 -13.59 15.11
C GLY A 131 3.06 -12.09 15.39
N SER A 132 3.62 -11.19 14.57
CA SER A 132 3.38 -9.75 14.69
C SER A 132 1.99 -9.33 14.22
N GLY A 133 1.37 -10.09 13.31
CA GLY A 133 0.15 -9.67 12.61
C GLY A 133 0.33 -8.50 11.62
N ARG A 134 1.57 -8.07 11.36
CA ARG A 134 1.90 -6.87 10.55
C ARG A 134 2.44 -7.17 9.15
N VAL A 135 2.39 -8.43 8.70
CA VAL A 135 2.92 -8.84 7.39
C VAL A 135 1.92 -9.70 6.63
N MET A 136 1.93 -9.57 5.31
CA MET A 136 1.13 -10.39 4.40
C MET A 136 1.88 -10.69 3.11
N ALA A 137 1.80 -11.95 2.65
CA ALA A 137 2.23 -12.32 1.31
C ALA A 137 1.11 -11.98 0.32
N VAL A 138 1.46 -11.29 -0.76
CA VAL A 138 0.51 -10.91 -1.82
C VAL A 138 0.89 -11.52 -3.16
N LYS A 139 -0.08 -11.59 -4.07
CA LYS A 139 0.16 -11.93 -5.48
C LYS A 139 -0.74 -11.09 -6.37
N GLY A 140 -0.17 -10.40 -7.33
CA GLY A 140 -0.94 -9.62 -8.31
C GLY A 140 -1.83 -10.48 -9.21
N VAL A 141 -3.05 -10.01 -9.45
CA VAL A 141 -4.06 -10.62 -10.33
C VAL A 141 -4.69 -9.56 -11.24
N ASN A 142 -4.40 -9.65 -12.54
CA ASN A 142 -4.84 -8.65 -13.53
C ASN A 142 -6.35 -8.60 -13.76
N LYS A 143 -7.07 -9.69 -13.55
CA LYS A 143 -8.53 -9.81 -13.79
C LYS A 143 -9.32 -10.08 -12.51
N ALA A 144 -8.89 -9.50 -11.39
CA ALA A 144 -9.63 -9.60 -10.14
C ALA A 144 -10.95 -8.81 -10.23
N LEU A 145 -11.97 -9.27 -9.50
CA LEU A 145 -13.26 -8.58 -9.38
C LEU A 145 -13.29 -7.55 -8.24
N VAL A 146 -12.33 -7.64 -7.32
CA VAL A 146 -12.20 -6.77 -6.15
C VAL A 146 -10.74 -6.34 -5.96
N PRO A 147 -10.47 -5.19 -5.32
CA PRO A 147 -9.11 -4.72 -5.06
C PRO A 147 -8.24 -5.71 -4.27
N LEU A 148 -8.83 -6.38 -3.28
CA LEU A 148 -8.16 -7.39 -2.45
C LEU A 148 -9.13 -8.55 -2.23
N SER A 149 -8.77 -9.73 -2.72
CA SER A 149 -9.58 -10.94 -2.54
C SER A 149 -9.32 -11.60 -1.19
N SER A 150 -10.25 -12.44 -0.73
CA SER A 150 -10.02 -13.31 0.43
C SER A 150 -8.76 -14.16 0.24
N PRO A 151 -7.94 -14.35 1.29
CA PRO A 151 -6.69 -15.08 1.16
C PRO A 151 -6.94 -16.59 1.01
N SER A 152 -6.09 -17.24 0.23
CA SER A 152 -6.02 -18.70 0.16
C SER A 152 -4.87 -19.22 1.02
N ARG A 153 -4.99 -20.46 1.52
CA ARG A 153 -3.91 -21.10 2.29
C ARG A 153 -3.01 -21.89 1.34
N VAL A 154 -1.72 -21.64 1.41
CA VAL A 154 -0.71 -22.25 0.54
C VAL A 154 0.18 -23.18 1.36
N ASP A 155 0.53 -24.32 0.76
CA ASP A 155 1.48 -25.29 1.30
C ASP A 155 2.90 -24.80 1.04
N ILE A 156 3.80 -24.99 2.01
CA ILE A 156 5.20 -24.56 1.90
C ILE A 156 6.13 -25.71 2.23
N THR A 157 7.32 -25.73 1.61
CA THR A 157 8.36 -26.72 1.94
C THR A 157 9.40 -26.07 2.82
N VAL A 158 9.65 -26.62 4.01
CA VAL A 158 10.67 -26.12 4.95
C VAL A 158 11.57 -27.28 5.34
N GLY A 159 12.88 -27.13 5.14
CA GLY A 159 13.86 -28.19 5.47
C GLY A 159 13.54 -29.53 4.81
N GLY A 160 12.99 -29.52 3.59
CA GLY A 160 12.56 -30.73 2.87
C GLY A 160 11.19 -31.30 3.28
N GLN A 161 10.53 -30.75 4.32
CA GLN A 161 9.21 -31.18 4.75
C GLN A 161 8.10 -30.24 4.27
N LYS A 162 7.04 -30.80 3.67
CA LYS A 162 5.86 -30.03 3.25
C LYS A 162 4.97 -29.75 4.46
N LEU A 163 4.85 -28.47 4.82
CA LEU A 163 3.86 -28.00 5.77
C LEU A 163 2.59 -27.56 5.03
N LYS A 164 1.49 -28.26 5.26
CA LYS A 164 0.20 -27.92 4.66
C LYS A 164 -0.36 -26.61 5.22
N ARG A 165 -0.90 -25.75 4.36
CA ARG A 165 -1.64 -24.53 4.71
C ARG A 165 -0.87 -23.54 5.61
N GLY A 166 0.46 -23.49 5.45
CA GLY A 166 1.38 -22.75 6.32
C GLY A 166 1.28 -21.23 6.20
N ILE A 167 0.80 -20.70 5.08
CA ILE A 167 0.73 -19.25 4.82
C ILE A 167 -0.58 -18.86 4.15
N LYS A 168 -1.06 -17.64 4.44
CA LYS A 168 -2.14 -16.96 3.72
C LYS A 168 -1.54 -16.13 2.59
N LEU A 169 -1.91 -16.44 1.34
CA LEU A 169 -1.57 -15.65 0.17
C LEU A 169 -2.79 -14.82 -0.23
N TRP A 170 -2.60 -13.52 -0.38
CA TRP A 170 -3.68 -12.57 -0.69
C TRP A 170 -3.63 -12.16 -2.17
N PRO A 171 -4.67 -12.48 -2.97
CA PRO A 171 -4.73 -12.03 -4.36
C PRO A 171 -5.08 -10.54 -4.42
N VAL A 172 -4.20 -9.76 -5.06
CA VAL A 172 -4.34 -8.30 -5.22
C VAL A 172 -4.83 -7.97 -6.62
N GLY A 173 -5.95 -7.26 -6.74
CA GLY A 173 -6.50 -6.77 -7.99
C GLY A 173 -5.72 -5.58 -8.53
N VAL A 174 -4.53 -5.83 -9.08
CA VAL A 174 -3.59 -4.77 -9.50
C VAL A 174 -4.19 -3.82 -10.54
N SER A 175 -5.00 -4.30 -11.48
CA SER A 175 -5.64 -3.44 -12.48
C SER A 175 -6.62 -2.43 -11.85
N ILE A 176 -7.39 -2.87 -10.85
CA ILE A 176 -8.36 -2.01 -10.14
C ILE A 176 -7.61 -0.95 -9.33
N LEU A 177 -6.56 -1.38 -8.61
CA LEU A 177 -5.76 -0.48 -7.79
C LEU A 177 -4.94 0.51 -8.63
N LYS A 178 -4.48 0.12 -9.82
CA LYS A 178 -3.80 1.03 -10.76
C LYS A 178 -4.75 2.10 -11.28
N SER A 179 -5.97 1.72 -11.67
CA SER A 179 -7.01 2.68 -12.05
C SER A 179 -7.37 3.63 -10.89
N GLU A 180 -7.55 3.10 -9.68
CA GLU A 180 -7.80 3.92 -8.48
C GLU A 180 -6.65 4.90 -8.24
N LEU A 181 -5.41 4.41 -8.17
CA LEU A 181 -4.24 5.25 -7.94
C LEU A 181 -4.11 6.36 -8.99
N PHE A 182 -4.29 6.05 -10.27
CA PHE A 182 -4.14 7.04 -11.33
C PHE A 182 -5.24 8.12 -11.28
N GLN A 183 -6.45 7.78 -10.84
CA GLN A 183 -7.48 8.78 -10.52
C GLN A 183 -7.04 9.68 -9.36
N LEU A 184 -6.52 9.10 -8.28
CA LEU A 184 -6.04 9.85 -7.10
C LEU A 184 -4.84 10.77 -7.44
N LEU A 185 -3.90 10.31 -8.26
CA LEU A 185 -2.76 11.11 -8.72
C LEU A 185 -3.18 12.31 -9.58
N ASN A 186 -4.35 12.26 -10.21
CA ASN A 186 -4.92 13.40 -10.96
C ASN A 186 -5.66 14.39 -10.07
N VAL A 187 -5.88 14.10 -8.78
CA VAL A 187 -6.45 15.05 -7.82
C VAL A 187 -5.48 16.20 -7.61
N LEU A 188 -5.96 17.42 -7.85
CA LEU A 188 -5.18 18.65 -7.69
C LEU A 188 -5.60 19.36 -6.42
N LYS A 189 -4.63 19.98 -5.76
CA LYS A 189 -4.85 20.83 -4.60
C LYS A 189 -5.18 22.24 -5.08
N ASP A 190 -6.30 22.79 -4.63
CA ASP A 190 -6.70 24.17 -4.85
C ASP A 190 -6.75 24.89 -3.50
N GLY A 191 -5.77 25.74 -3.22
CA GLY A 191 -5.59 26.38 -1.91
C GLY A 191 -4.71 25.61 -0.92
N GLU A 192 -4.90 25.88 0.39
CA GLU A 192 -4.04 25.33 1.46
C GLU A 192 -4.45 23.94 1.94
N GLU A 193 -5.74 23.59 1.83
CA GLU A 193 -6.26 22.29 2.24
C GLU A 193 -6.17 21.26 1.11
N ALA A 194 -5.68 20.07 1.42
CA ALA A 194 -5.63 18.99 0.45
C ALA A 194 -7.03 18.34 0.33
N PRO A 195 -7.54 18.15 -0.90
CA PRO A 195 -8.81 17.47 -1.10
C PRO A 195 -8.71 15.97 -0.77
N ALA A 196 -9.86 15.33 -0.57
CA ALA A 196 -9.95 13.90 -0.36
C ALA A 196 -9.21 13.13 -1.48
N GLY A 197 -8.37 12.17 -1.08
CA GLY A 197 -7.62 11.35 -2.02
C GLY A 197 -6.35 11.98 -2.58
N TYR A 198 -5.93 13.16 -2.10
CA TYR A 198 -4.68 13.78 -2.54
C TYR A 198 -3.46 12.93 -2.13
N CYS A 199 -2.46 12.86 -3.01
CA CYS A 199 -1.22 12.12 -2.80
C CYS A 199 -0.04 13.10 -2.64
N HIS A 200 0.49 13.15 -1.43
CA HIS A 200 1.66 13.94 -1.05
C HIS A 200 2.95 13.16 -1.33
N PHE A 201 3.94 13.84 -1.90
CA PHE A 201 5.25 13.29 -2.20
C PHE A 201 6.36 14.22 -1.73
N PRO A 202 7.40 13.71 -1.05
CA PRO A 202 8.58 14.49 -0.70
C PRO A 202 9.41 14.72 -1.96
N GLU A 203 10.46 15.55 -1.87
CA GLU A 203 11.42 15.93 -2.92
C GLU A 203 12.25 14.78 -3.56
N TYR A 204 11.60 13.68 -3.94
CA TYR A 204 12.19 12.58 -4.67
C TYR A 204 12.68 12.98 -6.07
N ALA A 205 13.66 12.20 -6.55
CA ALA A 205 14.22 12.34 -7.88
C ALA A 205 13.18 12.09 -8.99
N PRO A 206 13.40 12.61 -10.22
CA PRO A 206 12.51 12.41 -11.36
C PRO A 206 12.17 10.96 -11.67
N GLU A 207 13.11 10.06 -11.41
CA GLU A 207 12.98 8.64 -11.72
C GLU A 207 11.85 7.97 -10.93
N TYR A 208 11.63 8.38 -9.68
CA TYR A 208 10.52 7.88 -8.87
C TYR A 208 9.17 8.11 -9.57
N PHE A 209 8.92 9.33 -10.05
CA PHE A 209 7.64 9.69 -10.69
C PHE A 209 7.47 9.03 -12.05
N LYS A 210 8.56 8.84 -12.81
CA LYS A 210 8.52 8.10 -14.07
C LYS A 210 8.13 6.64 -13.87
N GLN A 211 8.61 6.01 -12.80
CA GLN A 211 8.26 4.64 -12.43
C GLN A 211 6.83 4.54 -11.87
N LEU A 212 6.40 5.53 -11.06
CA LEU A 212 5.03 5.61 -10.56
C LEU A 212 3.99 5.69 -11.69
N THR A 213 4.34 6.31 -12.81
CA THR A 213 3.49 6.41 -14.01
C THR A 213 4.01 5.56 -15.18
N ALA A 214 4.69 4.44 -14.90
CA ALA A 214 5.36 3.63 -15.92
C ALA A 214 4.44 2.73 -16.76
N GLU A 215 3.14 2.75 -16.50
CA GLU A 215 2.15 1.96 -17.23
C GLU A 215 1.03 2.85 -17.77
N GLN A 216 0.37 2.39 -18.83
CA GLN A 216 -0.80 3.03 -19.40
C GLN A 216 -1.87 2.00 -19.75
N LEU A 217 -3.14 2.42 -19.68
CA LEU A 217 -4.25 1.59 -20.12
C LEU A 217 -4.40 1.71 -21.64
N VAL A 218 -4.26 0.59 -22.35
CA VAL A 218 -4.37 0.51 -23.81
C VAL A 218 -5.61 -0.28 -24.17
N SER A 219 -6.42 0.29 -25.06
CA SER A 219 -7.58 -0.37 -25.66
C SER A 219 -7.14 -1.13 -26.92
N LYS A 220 -7.28 -2.45 -26.90
CA LYS A 220 -7.01 -3.33 -28.04
C LYS A 220 -8.28 -4.02 -28.52
N VAL A 221 -8.50 -4.06 -29.84
CA VAL A 221 -9.59 -4.84 -30.43
C VAL A 221 -9.12 -6.28 -30.62
N VAL A 222 -9.77 -7.21 -29.93
CA VAL A 222 -9.48 -8.66 -30.03
C VAL A 222 -10.77 -9.37 -30.43
N LYS A 223 -10.78 -9.98 -31.62
CA LYS A 223 -11.95 -10.68 -32.18
C LYS A 223 -13.23 -9.82 -32.20
N GLY A 224 -13.09 -8.53 -32.55
CA GLY A 224 -14.21 -7.59 -32.62
C GLY A 224 -14.65 -6.97 -31.29
N TYR A 225 -14.04 -7.36 -30.15
CA TYR A 225 -14.33 -6.77 -28.85
C TYR A 225 -13.18 -5.88 -28.38
N THR A 226 -13.51 -4.68 -27.87
CA THR A 226 -12.52 -3.82 -27.20
C THR A 226 -12.17 -4.39 -25.85
N LYS A 227 -10.90 -4.67 -25.63
CA LYS A 227 -10.33 -5.13 -24.37
C LYS A 227 -9.29 -4.11 -23.91
N GLN A 228 -9.42 -3.66 -22.66
CA GLN A 228 -8.43 -2.82 -22.02
C GLN A 228 -7.36 -3.69 -21.34
N GLU A 229 -6.10 -3.29 -21.49
CA GLU A 229 -4.97 -3.91 -20.79
C GLU A 229 -3.92 -2.87 -20.39
N TRP A 230 -3.38 -3.05 -19.18
CA TRP A 230 -2.25 -2.27 -18.70
C TRP A 230 -0.99 -2.68 -19.45
N GLN A 231 -0.31 -1.70 -20.04
CA GLN A 231 0.93 -1.91 -20.77
C GLN A 231 2.02 -1.03 -20.17
N LYS A 232 3.17 -1.65 -19.88
CA LYS A 232 4.38 -0.96 -19.46
C LYS A 232 4.91 -0.10 -20.60
N VAL A 233 5.16 1.18 -20.33
CA VAL A 233 5.74 2.16 -21.26
C VAL A 233 7.17 2.53 -20.92
N ARG A 234 7.70 1.98 -19.82
CA ARG A 234 9.08 2.14 -19.35
C ARG A 234 9.68 0.79 -19.02
N GLU A 235 10.99 0.74 -18.83
CA GLU A 235 11.68 -0.48 -18.41
C GLU A 235 11.43 -0.82 -16.93
N ARG A 236 11.22 0.18 -16.08
CA ARG A 236 11.04 0.06 -14.63
C ARG A 236 9.68 0.58 -14.17
N ASN A 237 9.04 -0.10 -13.23
CA ASN A 237 7.71 0.20 -12.67
C ASN A 237 7.59 -0.21 -11.18
N GLU A 238 8.70 -0.50 -10.52
CA GLU A 238 8.73 -1.07 -9.17
C GLU A 238 8.11 -0.11 -8.14
N VAL A 239 8.28 1.22 -8.32
CA VAL A 239 7.59 2.25 -7.54
C VAL A 239 6.07 2.12 -7.63
N LEU A 240 5.53 1.92 -8.83
CA LEU A 240 4.09 1.73 -9.03
C LEU A 240 3.61 0.49 -8.28
N ASP A 241 4.30 -0.64 -8.45
CA ASP A 241 3.89 -1.89 -7.82
C ASP A 241 4.01 -1.81 -6.28
N CYS A 242 5.05 -1.18 -5.73
CA CYS A 242 5.17 -0.88 -4.29
C CYS A 242 3.98 -0.06 -3.77
N ARG A 243 3.60 1.01 -4.46
CA ARG A 243 2.44 1.84 -4.09
C ARG A 243 1.14 1.05 -4.08
N ILE A 244 0.95 0.17 -5.06
CA ILE A 244 -0.22 -0.71 -5.17
C ILE A 244 -0.27 -1.71 -4.02
N TYR A 245 0.86 -2.29 -3.63
CA TYR A 245 0.92 -3.23 -2.51
C TYR A 245 0.75 -2.53 -1.15
N ALA A 246 1.28 -1.32 -0.97
CA ALA A 246 1.00 -0.51 0.22
C ALA A 246 -0.49 -0.20 0.34
N ARG A 247 -1.15 0.13 -0.78
CA ARG A 247 -2.61 0.30 -0.81
C ARG A 247 -3.35 -1.00 -0.47
N ALA A 248 -2.92 -2.15 -1.00
CA ALA A 248 -3.50 -3.44 -0.64
C ALA A 248 -3.39 -3.74 0.86
N ALA A 249 -2.24 -3.43 1.49
CA ALA A 249 -2.04 -3.54 2.93
C ALA A 249 -3.02 -2.65 3.72
N SER A 250 -3.29 -1.43 3.25
CA SER A 250 -4.26 -0.53 3.87
C SER A 250 -5.70 -1.06 3.79
N ILE A 251 -6.06 -1.72 2.69
CA ILE A 251 -7.37 -2.38 2.52
C ILE A 251 -7.49 -3.57 3.47
N ALA A 252 -6.41 -4.33 3.66
CA ALA A 252 -6.37 -5.43 4.62
C ALA A 252 -6.58 -4.95 6.07
N LEU A 253 -6.05 -3.78 6.43
CA LEU A 253 -6.32 -3.11 7.72
C LEU A 253 -7.75 -2.58 7.84
N GLY A 254 -8.44 -2.40 6.71
CA GLY A 254 -9.83 -1.93 6.66
C GLY A 254 -9.99 -0.43 6.90
N ILE A 255 -8.95 0.37 6.59
CA ILE A 255 -8.93 1.82 6.88
C ILE A 255 -10.12 2.56 6.27
N ASP A 256 -10.60 2.11 5.10
CA ASP A 256 -11.74 2.70 4.39
C ASP A 256 -13.08 2.51 5.12
N ARG A 257 -13.13 1.64 6.14
CA ARG A 257 -14.32 1.33 6.95
C ARG A 257 -14.16 1.76 8.39
N TRP A 258 -13.05 2.41 8.75
CA TRP A 258 -12.83 2.85 10.12
C TRP A 258 -13.79 3.99 10.48
N PRO A 259 -14.48 3.90 11.62
CA PRO A 259 -15.27 5.02 12.12
C PRO A 259 -14.35 6.16 12.55
N GLU A 260 -14.90 7.35 12.65
CA GLU A 260 -14.16 8.54 13.05
C GLU A 260 -13.48 8.38 14.42
N SER A 261 -14.13 7.69 15.37
CA SER A 261 -13.55 7.35 16.67
C SER A 261 -12.25 6.54 16.58
N LYS A 262 -12.13 5.67 15.56
CA LYS A 262 -10.91 4.90 15.34
C LYS A 262 -9.79 5.80 14.81
N TRP A 263 -10.09 6.71 13.89
CA TRP A 263 -9.12 7.69 13.41
C TRP A 263 -8.66 8.64 14.52
N ASN A 264 -9.60 9.17 15.30
CA ASN A 264 -9.31 10.07 16.42
C ASN A 264 -8.38 9.41 17.46
N SER A 265 -8.49 8.09 17.65
CA SER A 265 -7.60 7.33 18.53
C SER A 265 -6.13 7.31 18.08
N LEU A 266 -5.84 7.62 16.81
CA LEU A 266 -4.48 7.70 16.26
C LEU A 266 -3.81 9.05 16.54
N SER A 267 -4.56 10.08 16.93
CA SER A 267 -4.03 11.44 17.16
C SER A 267 -3.09 11.55 18.37
N GLY A 268 -2.88 10.46 19.13
CA GLY A 268 -2.11 10.45 20.38
C GLY A 268 -2.76 11.24 21.53
N LYS A 269 -3.85 11.97 21.28
CA LYS A 269 -4.67 12.58 22.33
C LYS A 269 -5.42 11.47 23.05
N MET A 270 -4.95 11.08 24.23
CA MET A 270 -5.80 10.32 25.15
C MET A 270 -7.02 11.19 25.45
N GLU A 271 -8.18 10.84 24.89
CA GLU A 271 -9.44 11.29 25.46
C GLU A 271 -9.42 10.84 26.92
N SER A 272 -9.45 11.80 27.85
CA SER A 272 -9.69 11.51 29.26
C SER A 272 -10.99 10.71 29.33
N LYS A 273 -10.88 9.39 29.55
CA LYS A 273 -12.06 8.55 29.72
C LYS A 273 -12.89 9.18 30.82
N LYS A 274 -14.09 9.68 30.49
CA LYS A 274 -15.05 10.11 31.51
C LYS A 274 -15.14 8.99 32.55
N PRO A 275 -14.96 9.26 33.85
CA PRO A 275 -14.99 8.21 34.85
C PRO A 275 -16.32 7.47 34.70
N LYS A 276 -16.24 6.15 34.47
CA LYS A 276 -17.43 5.30 34.48
C LYS A 276 -18.12 5.56 35.81
N LYS A 277 -19.40 5.98 35.78
CA LYS A 277 -20.22 6.02 36.99
C LYS A 277 -20.16 4.63 37.62
N VAL A 278 -19.44 4.53 38.75
CA VAL A 278 -19.48 3.35 39.60
C VAL A 278 -20.89 3.29 40.13
N ILE A 279 -21.71 2.40 39.57
CA ILE A 279 -22.97 2.03 40.18
C ILE A 279 -22.59 1.23 41.42
N GLN A 280 -22.61 1.86 42.59
CA GLN A 280 -22.47 1.14 43.85
C GLN A 280 -23.58 0.08 43.91
N SER A 281 -23.19 -1.19 44.00
CA SER A 281 -24.17 -2.25 44.13
C SER A 281 -24.86 -2.13 45.50
N LYS A 282 -26.19 -2.25 45.53
CA LYS A 282 -27.00 -2.24 46.75
C LYS A 282 -26.72 -3.44 47.69
N TRP A 283 -25.79 -4.33 47.34
CA TRP A 283 -25.48 -5.56 48.07
C TRP A 283 -24.34 -5.41 49.09
N LEU A 284 -23.61 -4.29 49.09
CA LEU A 284 -22.48 -4.04 50.01
C LEU A 284 -22.83 -3.18 51.24
N GLY A 285 -24.13 -2.91 51.47
CA GLY A 285 -24.61 -2.22 52.66
C GLY A 285 -25.33 -3.16 53.61
N ASN A 286 -24.58 -4.04 54.29
CA ASN A 286 -24.92 -4.58 55.62
C ASN A 286 -23.93 -5.68 56.00
N GLN A 287 -22.77 -5.28 56.52
CA GLN A 287 -22.15 -6.04 57.60
C GLN A 287 -22.04 -5.12 58.79
N ASN A 288 -22.93 -5.37 59.75
CA ASN A 288 -23.02 -4.69 61.03
C ASN A 288 -21.70 -4.84 61.80
N VAL A 289 -21.21 -3.72 62.33
CA VAL A 289 -20.42 -3.69 63.55
C VAL A 289 -21.40 -3.41 64.69
N GLN A 290 -21.84 -4.49 65.35
CA GLN A 290 -22.01 -4.66 66.80
C GLN A 290 -22.63 -6.04 67.07
#